data_AF-A0A7V8VTG0-F1
#
_entry.id   AF-A0A7V8VTG0-F1
#
_cell.length_a   1.000
_cell.length_b   1.000
_cell.length_c   1.000
_cell.angle_alpha   90.00
_cell.angle_beta   90.00
_cell.angle_gamma   90.00
#
_symmetry.space_group_name_H-M   'P 1'
#
loop_
_entity.id
_entity.type
_entity.pdbx_description
1 polymer ?
#
loop_
_entity_poly.entity_id
_entity_poly.type
_entity_poly.pdbx_seq_one_letter_code
_entity_poly.pdbx_strand_id
1 'polypeptide(L)'
;MRLEITGEVIAADGGSVAGLRLFVRGTAFEDSVEIAPSGRFTLPLPRALPSDSFDLVVDAADRASRAYHPSLVRLGREDLAGEQRFVLVPRRWRIPSGSHAGTAVEISPQRAFTPACRGCSGFYPGETALPAPLSPSLIEGWPEGVFPLRVAFDRENSVGAITERDSVAFWRVAEKMEVDFGSRLFRPARYVETLPHEGVAPPDVVLVWIMPAIRLAGLSTRGGYDGDLLFAGVRLQRAALITSPQGPTLITHELMHVLGFGHTCSWRSVLAETAHCAAQRSPTLTPEDVAYAQLVRRVRLLQREHGARWGIGAALAGEREVLLGLPR
;
A
#
# COMPACT_ATOMS: atom_id res chain seq x y z
N MET A 1 23.46 3.13 -32.53
CA MET A 1 22.59 4.04 -31.74
C MET A 1 23.37 4.52 -30.52
N ARG A 2 23.11 5.75 -30.03
CA ARG A 2 23.48 6.14 -28.67
C ARG A 2 22.45 5.52 -27.74
N LEU A 3 22.90 4.91 -26.65
CA LEU A 3 22.00 4.42 -25.61
C LEU A 3 21.66 5.61 -24.72
N GLU A 4 20.40 5.76 -24.36
CA GLU A 4 19.94 6.82 -23.46
C GLU A 4 18.92 6.24 -22.51
N ILE A 5 18.92 6.75 -21.27
CA ILE A 5 17.87 6.47 -20.30
C ILE A 5 16.92 7.66 -20.32
N THR A 6 15.66 7.40 -20.60
CA THR A 6 14.59 8.40 -20.58
C THR A 6 13.57 8.03 -19.53
N GLY A 7 12.84 9.02 -19.03
CA GLY A 7 11.84 8.75 -18.01
C GLY A 7 11.16 9.96 -17.41
N GLU A 8 10.38 9.66 -16.37
CA GLU A 8 9.55 10.59 -15.64
C GLU A 8 9.54 10.24 -14.15
N VAL A 9 9.49 11.26 -13.30
CA VAL A 9 9.24 11.12 -11.87
C VAL A 9 7.97 11.88 -11.49
N ILE A 10 7.16 11.27 -10.64
CA ILE A 10 5.85 11.78 -10.23
C ILE A 10 5.79 11.79 -8.71
N ALA A 11 5.55 12.95 -8.10
CA ALA A 11 5.41 13.06 -6.65
C ALA A 11 4.05 12.56 -6.18
N ALA A 12 4.01 11.59 -5.24
CA ALA A 12 2.73 11.04 -4.77
C ALA A 12 1.82 12.07 -4.09
N ASP A 13 2.41 13.06 -3.43
CA ASP A 13 1.73 14.17 -2.77
C ASP A 13 1.47 15.37 -3.69
N GLY A 14 1.82 15.28 -4.98
CA GLY A 14 1.74 16.39 -5.92
C GLY A 14 2.73 17.52 -5.66
N GLY A 15 3.75 17.27 -4.83
CA GLY A 15 4.81 18.24 -4.52
C GLY A 15 5.75 18.51 -5.70
N SER A 16 6.63 19.50 -5.52
CA SER A 16 7.66 19.82 -6.51
C SER A 16 8.73 18.72 -6.58
N VAL A 17 9.22 18.46 -7.79
CA VAL A 17 10.34 17.55 -8.09
C VAL A 17 11.62 18.30 -8.45
N ALA A 18 11.62 19.63 -8.33
CA ALA A 18 12.80 20.46 -8.57
C ALA A 18 13.95 20.11 -7.59
N GLY A 19 15.18 20.12 -8.09
CA GLY A 19 16.37 19.77 -7.29
C GLY A 19 16.61 18.27 -7.13
N LEU A 20 15.80 17.41 -7.77
CA LEU A 20 16.06 15.99 -7.86
C LEU A 20 17.02 15.67 -9.03
N ARG A 21 17.76 14.56 -8.89
CA ARG A 21 18.63 14.01 -9.92
C ARG A 21 18.37 12.52 -10.09
N LEU A 22 18.51 12.05 -11.31
CA LEU A 22 18.72 10.64 -11.60
C LEU A 22 20.22 10.37 -11.57
N PHE A 23 20.65 9.42 -10.76
CA PHE A 23 21.99 8.86 -10.76
C PHE A 23 21.95 7.46 -11.37
N VAL A 24 22.96 7.13 -12.17
CA VAL A 24 23.15 5.82 -12.78
C VAL A 24 24.49 5.29 -12.34
N ARG A 25 24.50 4.14 -11.69
CA ARG A 25 25.71 3.52 -11.14
C ARG A 25 25.90 2.12 -11.71
N GLY A 26 27.10 1.83 -12.16
CA GLY A 26 27.61 0.52 -12.51
C GLY A 26 28.98 0.31 -11.86
N THR A 27 29.58 -0.86 -12.03
CA THR A 27 30.81 -1.25 -11.32
C THR A 27 32.00 -0.31 -11.54
N ALA A 28 32.05 0.37 -12.69
CA ALA A 28 33.11 1.31 -13.06
C ALA A 28 32.55 2.57 -13.75
N PHE A 29 31.27 2.87 -13.54
CA PHE A 29 30.57 3.95 -14.22
C PHE A 29 29.61 4.63 -13.26
N GLU A 30 29.72 5.94 -13.11
CA GLU A 30 28.69 6.75 -12.47
C GLU A 30 28.42 7.97 -13.33
N ASP A 31 27.15 8.26 -13.54
CA ASP A 31 26.70 9.46 -14.24
C ASP A 31 25.38 9.95 -13.64
N SER A 32 25.01 11.19 -13.92
CA SER A 32 23.75 11.74 -13.43
C SER A 32 23.20 12.85 -14.32
N VAL A 33 21.87 12.99 -14.29
CA VAL A 33 21.18 14.09 -14.93
C VAL A 33 20.21 14.75 -13.94
N GLU A 34 20.03 16.06 -14.08
CA GLU A 34 18.99 16.78 -13.37
C GLU A 34 17.61 16.40 -13.90
N ILE A 35 16.65 16.26 -12.98
CA ILE A 35 15.26 16.04 -13.33
C ILE A 35 14.62 17.40 -13.57
N ALA A 36 14.03 17.59 -14.76
CA ALA A 36 13.36 18.84 -15.09
C ALA A 36 12.17 19.08 -14.14
N PRO A 37 11.71 20.34 -13.95
CA PRO A 37 10.53 20.63 -13.12
C PRO A 37 9.25 19.90 -13.54
N SER A 38 9.16 19.44 -14.80
CA SER A 38 8.08 18.59 -15.30
C SER A 38 8.17 17.13 -14.86
N GLY A 39 9.23 16.74 -14.14
CA GLY A 39 9.53 15.36 -13.77
C GLY A 39 10.30 14.58 -14.83
N ARG A 40 10.49 15.13 -16.04
CA ARG A 40 11.15 14.40 -17.14
C ARG A 40 12.68 14.46 -17.06
N PHE A 41 13.32 13.41 -17.53
CA PHE A 41 14.78 13.35 -17.65
C PHE A 41 15.22 12.59 -18.91
N THR A 42 16.44 12.86 -19.35
CA THR A 42 17.12 12.13 -20.42
C THR A 42 18.61 12.12 -20.14
N LEU A 43 19.17 10.94 -19.91
CA LEU A 43 20.61 10.75 -19.67
C LEU A 43 21.22 9.99 -20.86
N PRO A 44 22.05 10.64 -21.69
CA PRO A 44 22.81 9.93 -22.71
C PRO A 44 23.88 9.06 -22.04
N LEU A 45 23.94 7.78 -22.40
CA LEU A 45 24.94 6.84 -21.91
C LEU A 45 26.08 6.64 -22.92
N PRO A 46 27.30 6.32 -22.45
CA PRO A 46 28.38 5.86 -23.30
C PRO A 46 27.95 4.64 -24.16
N ARG A 47 28.47 4.55 -25.39
CA ARG A 47 28.15 3.43 -26.31
C ARG A 47 28.59 2.06 -25.78
N ALA A 48 29.68 2.04 -25.01
CA ALA A 48 30.19 0.83 -24.39
C ALA A 48 30.01 0.98 -22.88
N LEU A 49 29.00 0.31 -22.34
CA LEU A 49 28.87 0.18 -20.90
C LEU A 49 29.59 -1.09 -20.43
N PRO A 50 30.40 -1.02 -19.38
CA PRO A 50 31.19 -2.15 -18.90
C PRO A 50 30.39 -3.16 -18.06
N SER A 51 29.15 -2.83 -17.67
CA SER A 51 28.31 -3.64 -16.77
C SER A 51 27.05 -4.17 -17.48
N ASP A 52 26.56 -5.32 -17.02
CA ASP A 52 25.31 -5.93 -17.52
C ASP A 52 24.08 -5.50 -16.71
N SER A 53 24.30 -4.85 -15.56
CA SER A 53 23.25 -4.24 -14.73
C SER A 53 23.68 -2.90 -14.16
N PHE A 54 22.70 -2.06 -13.85
CA PHE A 54 22.90 -0.69 -13.39
C PHE A 54 21.90 -0.36 -12.29
N ASP A 55 22.37 0.35 -11.28
CA ASP A 55 21.50 0.97 -10.28
C ASP A 55 21.04 2.32 -10.78
N LEU A 56 19.72 2.52 -10.85
CA LEU A 56 19.12 3.84 -11.02
C LEU A 56 18.68 4.34 -9.65
N VAL A 57 19.16 5.52 -9.29
CA VAL A 57 18.79 6.19 -8.04
C VAL A 57 18.17 7.54 -8.35
N VAL A 58 16.92 7.74 -7.95
CA VAL A 58 16.31 9.08 -7.91
C VAL A 58 16.45 9.60 -6.48
N ASP A 59 17.23 10.67 -6.30
CA ASP A 59 17.48 11.29 -5.00
C ASP A 59 17.61 12.82 -5.16
N ALA A 60 17.52 13.56 -4.06
CA ALA A 60 17.81 14.98 -4.05
C ALA A 60 19.30 15.24 -4.31
N ALA A 61 19.60 16.30 -5.07
CA ALA A 61 20.96 16.79 -5.23
C ALA A 61 21.55 17.20 -3.87
N ASP A 62 20.76 17.95 -3.08
CA ASP A 62 21.04 18.21 -1.67
C ASP A 62 20.35 17.17 -0.78
N ARG A 63 21.16 16.25 -0.26
CA ARG A 63 20.69 15.13 0.57
C ARG A 63 20.22 15.56 1.96
N ALA A 64 20.61 16.74 2.44
CA ALA A 64 20.19 17.25 3.74
C ALA A 64 18.73 17.77 3.71
N SER A 65 18.24 18.19 2.55
CA SER A 65 16.91 18.79 2.36
C SER A 65 15.90 17.87 1.64
N ARG A 66 16.13 16.54 1.66
CA ARG A 66 15.25 15.54 1.02
C ARG A 66 13.78 15.70 1.42
N ALA A 67 12.93 15.97 0.44
CA ALA A 67 11.47 15.91 0.56
C ALA A 67 10.93 14.47 0.37
N TYR A 68 11.60 13.67 -0.46
CA TYR A 68 11.20 12.29 -0.80
C TYR A 68 12.23 11.28 -0.31
N HIS A 69 11.78 10.04 -0.13
CA HIS A 69 12.68 8.90 0.01
C HIS A 69 13.40 8.65 -1.31
N PRO A 70 14.71 8.37 -1.30
CA PRO A 70 15.40 7.98 -2.51
C PRO A 70 14.77 6.71 -3.08
N SER A 71 14.62 6.66 -4.40
CA SER A 71 14.13 5.48 -5.10
C SER A 71 15.30 4.76 -5.75
N LEU A 72 15.53 3.50 -5.39
CA LEU A 72 16.61 2.66 -5.91
C LEU A 72 16.02 1.46 -6.66
N VAL A 73 16.46 1.27 -7.90
CA VAL A 73 16.15 0.07 -8.71
C VAL A 73 17.42 -0.41 -9.41
N ARG A 74 17.50 -1.70 -9.72
CA ARG A 74 18.60 -2.33 -10.47
C ARG A 74 18.01 -2.92 -11.72
N LEU A 75 18.53 -2.49 -12.86
CA LEU A 75 18.02 -2.87 -14.16
C LEU A 75 19.07 -3.65 -14.93
N GLY A 76 18.63 -4.64 -15.70
CA GLY A 76 19.44 -5.21 -16.76
C GLY A 76 19.66 -4.19 -17.89
N ARG A 77 20.67 -4.41 -18.72
CA ARG A 77 20.95 -3.55 -19.88
C ARG A 77 19.75 -3.42 -20.82
N GLU A 78 19.02 -4.51 -21.00
CA GLU A 78 17.80 -4.61 -21.81
C GLU A 78 16.65 -3.77 -21.27
N ASP A 79 16.54 -3.63 -19.94
CA ASP A 79 15.49 -2.84 -19.29
C ASP A 79 15.75 -1.34 -19.39
N LEU A 80 16.99 -0.90 -19.64
CA LEU A 80 17.34 0.52 -19.79
C LEU A 80 16.70 1.18 -21.01
N ALA A 81 16.38 0.39 -22.04
CA ALA A 81 15.80 0.91 -23.28
C ALA A 81 14.33 1.35 -23.09
N GLY A 82 13.66 0.87 -22.04
CA GLY A 82 12.32 1.31 -21.68
C GLY A 82 12.31 2.69 -21.02
N GLU A 83 11.19 3.40 -21.13
CA GLU A 83 10.99 4.64 -20.36
C GLU A 83 10.85 4.31 -18.87
N GLN A 84 11.68 4.94 -18.04
CA GLN A 84 11.75 4.68 -16.61
C GLN A 84 10.82 5.64 -15.86
N ARG A 85 9.76 5.11 -15.25
CA ARG A 85 8.76 5.93 -14.56
C ARG A 85 8.69 5.59 -13.08
N PHE A 86 8.86 6.62 -12.24
CA PHE A 86 8.92 6.49 -10.79
C PHE A 86 7.80 7.30 -10.13
N VAL A 87 7.10 6.71 -9.18
CA VAL A 87 6.28 7.44 -8.21
C VAL A 87 7.08 7.63 -6.92
N LEU A 88 7.39 8.88 -6.60
CA LEU A 88 8.18 9.25 -5.45
C LEU A 88 7.34 9.24 -4.18
N VAL A 89 7.92 8.66 -3.13
CA VAL A 89 7.29 8.55 -1.82
C VAL A 89 7.78 9.69 -0.93
N PRO A 90 6.91 10.59 -0.46
CA PRO A 90 7.33 11.69 0.39
C PRO A 90 7.79 11.16 1.75
N ARG A 91 8.69 11.89 2.40
CA ARG A 91 9.09 11.59 3.79
C ARG A 91 8.02 11.96 4.80
N ARG A 92 7.08 12.83 4.42
CA ARG A 92 5.96 13.26 5.24
C ARG A 92 4.68 13.25 4.41
N TRP A 93 3.63 12.61 4.92
CA TRP A 93 2.31 12.64 4.28
C TRP A 93 1.39 13.54 5.08
N ARG A 94 0.77 14.54 4.42
CA ARG A 94 -0.29 15.33 5.02
C ARG A 94 -1.62 14.71 4.64
N ILE A 95 -2.36 14.25 5.64
CA ILE A 95 -3.69 13.67 5.43
C ILE A 95 -4.61 14.76 4.84
N PRO A 96 -5.16 14.58 3.63
CA PRO A 96 -5.89 15.64 2.93
C PRO A 96 -7.34 15.78 3.42
N SER A 97 -7.95 14.72 3.96
CA SER A 97 -9.37 14.67 4.30
C SER A 97 -9.68 13.71 5.45
N GLY A 98 -10.88 13.81 6.01
CA GLY A 98 -11.38 12.98 7.10
C GLY A 98 -11.07 13.51 8.50
N SER A 99 -11.33 12.70 9.54
CA SER A 99 -11.12 13.07 10.95
C SER A 99 -9.69 13.48 11.27
N HIS A 100 -8.72 13.02 10.49
CA HIS A 100 -7.30 13.29 10.70
C HIS A 100 -6.72 14.34 9.72
N ALA A 101 -7.58 15.01 8.94
CA ALA A 101 -7.17 16.00 7.94
C ALA A 101 -6.22 17.07 8.52
N GLY A 102 -5.22 17.45 7.72
CA GLY A 102 -4.20 18.42 8.11
C GLY A 102 -3.07 17.84 8.96
N THR A 103 -3.21 16.65 9.54
CA THR A 103 -2.12 15.99 10.27
C THR A 103 -1.00 15.57 9.32
N ALA A 104 0.25 15.89 9.69
CA ALA A 104 1.43 15.45 8.95
C ALA A 104 2.08 14.25 9.66
N VAL A 105 2.22 13.13 8.96
CA VAL A 105 2.77 11.88 9.46
C VAL A 105 4.12 11.62 8.80
N GLU A 106 5.14 11.25 9.59
CA GLU A 106 6.42 10.78 9.06
C GLU A 106 6.25 9.40 8.42
N ILE A 107 6.68 9.30 7.17
CA ILE A 107 6.60 8.10 6.35
C ILE A 107 7.95 7.40 6.34
N SER A 108 7.94 6.10 6.57
CA SER A 108 9.08 5.21 6.41
C SER A 108 8.60 3.91 5.75
N PRO A 109 8.90 3.69 4.45
CA PRO A 109 8.67 2.41 3.79
C PRO A 109 9.19 1.23 4.61
N GLN A 110 10.38 1.34 5.20
CA GLN A 110 10.98 0.31 6.05
C GLN A 110 10.07 -0.03 7.23
N ARG A 111 9.51 0.95 7.94
CA ARG A 111 8.55 0.69 9.04
C ARG A 111 7.27 0.02 8.56
N ALA A 112 6.78 0.37 7.38
CA ALA A 112 5.55 -0.20 6.82
C ALA A 112 5.71 -1.66 6.36
N PHE A 113 6.88 -2.02 5.82
CA PHE A 113 7.20 -3.38 5.40
C PHE A 113 7.81 -4.25 6.51
N THR A 114 8.16 -3.67 7.67
CA THR A 114 8.70 -4.45 8.79
C THR A 114 7.61 -5.39 9.33
N PRO A 115 7.85 -6.71 9.35
CA PRO A 115 6.92 -7.67 9.92
C PRO A 115 6.61 -7.39 11.38
N ALA A 116 5.35 -7.58 11.78
CA ALA A 116 4.98 -7.51 13.19
C ALA A 116 5.50 -8.72 14.01
N CYS A 117 5.81 -9.82 13.33
CA CYS A 117 6.33 -11.06 13.90
C CYS A 117 7.14 -11.88 12.88
N ARG A 118 7.89 -12.88 13.38
CA ARG A 118 8.65 -13.80 12.52
C ARG A 118 7.67 -14.61 11.66
N GLY A 119 7.80 -14.50 10.34
CA GLY A 119 6.94 -15.20 9.37
C GLY A 119 5.62 -14.47 9.04
N CYS A 120 5.41 -13.28 9.60
CA CYS A 120 4.26 -12.43 9.32
C CYS A 120 4.59 -11.42 8.21
N SER A 121 3.58 -10.77 7.64
CA SER A 121 3.77 -9.58 6.79
C SER A 121 3.83 -8.30 7.63
N GLY A 122 4.30 -7.21 7.03
CA GLY A 122 4.14 -5.85 7.59
C GLY A 122 2.77 -5.26 7.29
N PHE A 123 2.60 -3.98 7.62
CA PHE A 123 1.39 -3.19 7.33
C PHE A 123 1.12 -3.15 5.83
N TYR A 124 2.18 -2.96 5.04
CA TYR A 124 2.15 -3.23 3.61
C TYR A 124 2.49 -4.71 3.40
N PRO A 125 1.52 -5.55 2.98
CA PRO A 125 1.82 -6.93 2.66
C PRO A 125 2.69 -6.98 1.41
N GLY A 126 3.62 -7.92 1.41
CA GLY A 126 4.59 -8.13 0.36
C GLY A 126 5.68 -9.07 0.87
N GLU A 127 6.32 -9.81 -0.02
CA GLU A 127 7.38 -10.75 0.35
C GLU A 127 8.48 -10.01 1.12
N THR A 128 8.56 -10.31 2.40
CA THR A 128 9.54 -9.78 3.36
C THR A 128 10.97 -10.29 3.08
N ALA A 129 11.23 -10.82 1.88
CA ALA A 129 12.36 -11.71 1.63
C ALA A 129 12.91 -11.75 0.19
N LEU A 130 12.61 -10.80 -0.71
CA LEU A 130 13.41 -10.71 -1.95
C LEU A 130 14.55 -9.68 -1.81
N PRO A 131 15.81 -10.13 -1.71
CA PRO A 131 16.98 -9.30 -1.94
C PRO A 131 17.11 -9.09 -3.45
N ALA A 132 16.26 -8.27 -4.05
CA ALA A 132 16.37 -7.98 -5.47
C ALA A 132 15.65 -6.68 -5.82
N PRO A 133 16.34 -5.66 -6.35
CA PRO A 133 15.72 -4.48 -6.93
C PRO A 133 14.98 -4.77 -8.27
N LEU A 134 14.54 -6.01 -8.49
CA LEU A 134 14.28 -6.61 -9.80
C LEU A 134 12.80 -6.82 -10.14
N SER A 135 11.85 -6.54 -9.23
CA SER A 135 10.43 -6.73 -9.54
C SER A 135 9.62 -5.45 -9.36
N PRO A 136 8.80 -5.05 -10.36
CA PRO A 136 7.79 -4.00 -10.25
C PRO A 136 6.68 -4.44 -9.27
N SER A 137 6.98 -4.56 -7.98
CA SER A 137 5.98 -5.03 -7.02
C SER A 137 4.94 -3.93 -6.78
N LEU A 138 3.81 -4.02 -7.45
CA LEU A 138 2.59 -3.35 -7.03
C LEU A 138 2.18 -3.94 -5.67
N ILE A 139 2.17 -3.13 -4.60
CA ILE A 139 1.60 -3.57 -3.31
C ILE A 139 0.15 -3.94 -3.57
N GLU A 140 -0.28 -5.16 -3.25
CA GLU A 140 -1.64 -5.61 -3.47
C GLU A 140 -2.70 -4.62 -2.92
N GLY A 141 -3.72 -4.30 -3.71
CA GLY A 141 -4.79 -3.39 -3.28
C GLY A 141 -5.95 -3.33 -4.27
N TRP A 142 -7.07 -2.75 -3.86
CA TRP A 142 -8.22 -2.55 -4.73
C TRP A 142 -7.93 -1.51 -5.83
N PRO A 143 -8.39 -1.72 -7.07
CA PRO A 143 -8.41 -0.67 -8.08
C PRO A 143 -9.22 0.55 -7.62
N GLU A 144 -8.78 1.77 -7.94
CA GLU A 144 -9.50 2.98 -7.48
C GLU A 144 -10.94 3.07 -8.02
N GLY A 145 -11.16 2.60 -9.25
CA GLY A 145 -12.47 2.63 -9.90
C GLY A 145 -13.53 1.70 -9.29
N VAL A 146 -13.16 0.82 -8.34
CA VAL A 146 -14.12 -0.10 -7.70
C VAL A 146 -14.68 0.42 -6.38
N PHE A 147 -14.17 1.55 -5.86
CA PHE A 147 -14.72 2.14 -4.64
C PHE A 147 -16.02 2.90 -4.92
N PRO A 148 -17.02 2.84 -4.02
CA PRO A 148 -17.03 2.06 -2.77
C PRO A 148 -17.30 0.56 -3.01
N LEU A 149 -16.62 -0.29 -2.24
CA LEU A 149 -16.71 -1.75 -2.29
C LEU A 149 -18.09 -2.23 -1.84
N ARG A 150 -18.62 -3.26 -2.52
CA ARG A 150 -19.92 -3.85 -2.19
C ARG A 150 -19.79 -4.79 -1.01
N VAL A 151 -20.47 -4.50 0.10
CA VAL A 151 -20.49 -5.34 1.29
C VAL A 151 -21.84 -6.03 1.41
N ALA A 152 -21.84 -7.36 1.45
CA ALA A 152 -23.04 -8.16 1.67
C ALA A 152 -22.88 -9.11 2.87
N PHE A 153 -23.96 -9.27 3.64
CA PHE A 153 -24.04 -10.30 4.68
C PHE A 153 -24.50 -11.62 4.06
N ASP A 154 -23.63 -12.62 4.10
CA ASP A 154 -23.97 -13.99 3.69
C ASP A 154 -24.70 -14.69 4.84
N ARG A 155 -26.00 -14.41 4.93
CA ARG A 155 -26.89 -14.97 5.95
C ARG A 155 -27.14 -16.45 5.74
N GLU A 156 -27.06 -16.92 4.50
CA GLU A 156 -27.35 -18.31 4.12
C GLU A 156 -26.25 -19.25 4.59
N ASN A 157 -24.97 -18.85 4.46
CA ASN A 157 -23.83 -19.64 4.90
C ASN A 157 -23.35 -19.30 6.32
N SER A 158 -24.07 -18.46 7.06
CA SER A 158 -23.76 -18.14 8.45
C SER A 158 -24.31 -19.20 9.41
N VAL A 159 -23.48 -19.71 10.34
CA VAL A 159 -23.92 -20.68 11.38
C VAL A 159 -24.62 -19.95 12.57
N GLY A 160 -25.40 -18.93 12.27
CA GLY A 160 -26.09 -18.08 13.22
C GLY A 160 -26.74 -16.87 12.53
N ALA A 161 -27.84 -16.39 13.09
CA ALA A 161 -28.58 -15.28 12.48
C ALA A 161 -27.80 -13.97 12.59
N ILE A 162 -27.53 -13.32 11.45
CA ILE A 162 -27.12 -11.92 11.38
C ILE A 162 -28.39 -11.08 11.31
N THR A 163 -28.74 -10.45 12.42
CA THR A 163 -29.96 -9.67 12.57
C THR A 163 -29.83 -8.29 11.92
N GLU A 164 -30.94 -7.56 11.81
CA GLU A 164 -30.93 -6.15 11.39
C GLU A 164 -30.10 -5.28 12.34
N ARG A 165 -30.18 -5.55 13.66
CA ARG A 165 -29.39 -4.84 14.67
C ARG A 165 -27.89 -5.02 14.44
N ASP A 166 -27.46 -6.23 14.10
CA ASP A 166 -26.06 -6.53 13.76
C ASP A 166 -25.64 -5.77 12.51
N SER A 167 -26.48 -5.79 11.47
CA SER A 167 -26.23 -5.03 10.23
C SER A 167 -26.06 -3.53 10.51
N VAL A 168 -26.95 -2.93 11.29
CA VAL A 168 -26.86 -1.51 11.66
C VAL A 168 -25.59 -1.21 12.46
N ALA A 169 -25.23 -2.08 13.41
CA ALA A 169 -24.02 -1.91 14.21
C ALA A 169 -22.75 -2.00 13.36
N PHE A 170 -22.68 -2.94 12.41
CA PHE A 170 -21.58 -3.06 11.47
C PHE A 170 -21.46 -1.80 10.58
N TRP A 171 -22.58 -1.34 10.00
CA TRP A 171 -22.57 -0.17 9.12
C TRP A 171 -22.15 1.11 9.84
N ARG A 172 -22.50 1.29 11.11
CA ARG A 172 -21.98 2.41 11.91
C ARG A 172 -20.46 2.42 12.02
N VAL A 173 -19.83 1.24 12.09
CA VAL A 173 -18.36 1.13 12.11
C VAL A 173 -17.78 1.46 10.74
N ALA A 174 -18.35 0.91 9.67
CA ALA A 174 -17.92 1.22 8.30
C ALA A 174 -18.03 2.72 8.01
N GLU A 175 -19.15 3.36 8.35
CA GLU A 175 -19.36 4.81 8.20
C GLU A 175 -18.34 5.61 9.03
N LYS A 176 -18.04 5.20 10.26
CA LYS A 176 -17.00 5.84 11.07
C LYS A 176 -15.61 5.75 10.41
N MET A 177 -15.29 4.61 9.80
CA MET A 177 -14.04 4.48 9.03
C MET A 177 -14.04 5.41 7.81
N GLU A 178 -15.15 5.54 7.08
CA GLU A 178 -15.26 6.48 5.95
C GLU A 178 -15.02 7.93 6.39
N VAL A 179 -15.53 8.31 7.57
CA VAL A 179 -15.28 9.63 8.18
C VAL A 179 -13.79 9.79 8.53
N ASP A 180 -13.16 8.77 9.10
CA ASP A 180 -11.72 8.82 9.45
C ASP A 180 -10.81 8.92 8.23
N PHE A 181 -11.14 8.19 7.16
CA PHE A 181 -10.43 8.23 5.89
C PHE A 181 -10.75 9.45 5.04
N GLY A 182 -11.89 10.11 5.26
CA GLY A 182 -12.37 11.19 4.41
C GLY A 182 -12.77 10.74 3.01
N SER A 183 -13.20 9.49 2.85
CA SER A 183 -13.61 8.92 1.55
C SER A 183 -14.66 7.82 1.72
N ARG A 184 -15.46 7.59 0.67
CA ARG A 184 -16.39 6.45 0.60
C ARG A 184 -15.61 5.17 0.31
N LEU A 185 -15.73 4.19 1.18
CA LEU A 185 -15.01 2.92 1.13
C LEU A 185 -15.96 1.75 0.88
N PHE A 186 -17.17 1.81 1.42
CA PHE A 186 -18.08 0.67 1.47
C PHE A 186 -19.51 1.10 1.10
N ARG A 187 -20.24 0.21 0.44
CA ARG A 187 -21.67 0.37 0.16
C ARG A 187 -22.41 -0.94 0.38
N PRO A 188 -23.67 -0.91 0.83
CA PRO A 188 -24.45 -2.13 1.00
C PRO A 188 -24.73 -2.78 -0.35
N ALA A 189 -24.69 -4.12 -0.35
CA ALA A 189 -25.15 -4.97 -1.44
C ALA A 189 -25.96 -6.14 -0.88
N ARG A 190 -26.84 -6.70 -1.71
CA ARG A 190 -27.56 -7.94 -1.38
C ARG A 190 -26.66 -9.13 -1.70
N TYR A 191 -26.78 -10.20 -0.93
CA TYR A 191 -26.00 -11.42 -1.17
C TYR A 191 -26.15 -11.95 -2.61
N VAL A 192 -27.36 -11.92 -3.17
CA VAL A 192 -27.61 -12.33 -4.56
C VAL A 192 -26.79 -11.54 -5.60
N GLU A 193 -26.41 -10.29 -5.29
CA GLU A 193 -25.60 -9.43 -6.18
C GLU A 193 -24.11 -9.75 -6.12
N THR A 194 -23.72 -10.62 -5.18
CA THR A 194 -22.34 -11.06 -4.96
C THR A 194 -22.05 -12.45 -5.51
N LEU A 195 -23.10 -13.17 -5.93
CA LEU A 195 -22.95 -14.49 -6.53
C LEU A 195 -22.30 -14.38 -7.92
N PRO A 196 -21.50 -15.37 -8.32
CA PRO A 196 -20.96 -15.42 -9.67
C PRO A 196 -22.08 -15.38 -10.72
N HIS A 197 -21.91 -14.53 -11.73
CA HIS A 197 -22.77 -14.52 -12.91
C HIS A 197 -22.00 -15.15 -14.07
N GLU A 198 -22.59 -16.15 -14.73
CA GLU A 198 -21.96 -16.89 -15.84
C GLU A 198 -20.57 -17.47 -15.48
N GLY A 199 -20.38 -17.86 -14.20
CA GLY A 199 -19.13 -18.42 -13.71
C GLY A 199 -18.05 -17.40 -13.36
N VAL A 200 -18.33 -16.10 -13.51
CA VAL A 200 -17.41 -15.02 -13.14
C VAL A 200 -17.87 -14.40 -11.82
N ALA A 201 -17.02 -14.48 -10.79
CA ALA A 201 -17.28 -13.81 -9.52
C ALA A 201 -17.24 -12.28 -9.72
N PRO A 202 -18.22 -11.53 -9.23
CA PRO A 202 -18.19 -10.08 -9.32
C PRO A 202 -16.94 -9.53 -8.63
N PRO A 203 -16.15 -8.66 -9.29
CA PRO A 203 -15.09 -7.93 -8.61
C PRO A 203 -15.72 -6.94 -7.62
N ASP A 204 -14.95 -6.42 -6.66
CA ASP A 204 -15.33 -5.37 -5.68
C ASP A 204 -16.13 -5.83 -4.44
N VAL A 205 -16.28 -7.14 -4.25
CA VAL A 205 -17.17 -7.70 -3.24
C VAL A 205 -16.45 -8.02 -1.93
N VAL A 206 -17.11 -7.68 -0.82
CA VAL A 206 -16.78 -8.07 0.55
C VAL A 206 -17.94 -8.87 1.13
N LEU A 207 -17.72 -10.14 1.44
CA LEU A 207 -18.70 -10.97 2.13
C LEU A 207 -18.50 -10.93 3.64
N VAL A 208 -19.57 -10.85 4.42
CA VAL A 208 -19.55 -10.89 5.89
C VAL A 208 -20.39 -12.07 6.38
N TRP A 209 -19.81 -12.96 7.18
CA TRP A 209 -20.53 -14.13 7.69
C TRP A 209 -20.03 -14.66 9.03
N ILE A 210 -20.86 -15.49 9.66
CA ILE A 210 -20.58 -16.11 10.96
C ILE A 210 -20.03 -17.53 10.78
N MET A 211 -18.82 -17.75 11.28
CA MET A 211 -18.13 -19.04 11.21
C MET A 211 -17.55 -19.43 12.58
N PRO A 212 -18.30 -20.16 13.43
CA PRO A 212 -17.85 -20.52 14.78
C PRO A 212 -16.59 -21.38 14.83
N ALA A 213 -16.25 -22.06 13.72
CA ALA A 213 -15.06 -22.90 13.61
C ALA A 213 -13.74 -22.10 13.62
N ILE A 214 -13.77 -20.79 13.36
CA ILE A 214 -12.53 -19.99 13.46
C ILE A 214 -12.14 -19.81 14.94
N ARG A 215 -10.85 -19.92 15.21
CA ARG A 215 -10.31 -19.77 16.58
C ARG A 215 -10.23 -18.31 17.04
N LEU A 216 -10.14 -17.38 16.09
CA LEU A 216 -10.03 -15.95 16.32
C LEU A 216 -11.41 -15.30 16.43
N ALA A 217 -11.52 -14.12 17.04
CA ALA A 217 -12.79 -13.40 17.10
C ALA A 217 -13.27 -12.96 15.71
N GLY A 218 -12.32 -12.54 14.86
CA GLY A 218 -12.52 -12.19 13.47
C GLY A 218 -11.38 -12.75 12.61
N LEU A 219 -11.66 -12.93 11.33
CA LEU A 219 -10.68 -13.32 10.33
C LEU A 219 -11.08 -12.76 8.97
N SER A 220 -10.21 -11.95 8.39
CA SER A 220 -10.35 -11.48 7.03
C SER A 220 -9.55 -12.32 6.05
N THR A 221 -10.10 -12.53 4.86
CA THR A 221 -9.39 -13.09 3.71
C THR A 221 -9.56 -12.20 2.51
N ARG A 222 -8.57 -12.24 1.62
CA ARG A 222 -8.54 -11.51 0.37
C ARG A 222 -8.13 -12.45 -0.75
N GLY A 223 -8.62 -12.18 -1.94
CA GLY A 223 -8.15 -12.82 -3.16
C GLY A 223 -7.99 -11.80 -4.26
N GLY A 224 -6.90 -11.93 -4.99
CA GLY A 224 -6.49 -11.00 -6.03
C GLY A 224 -5.75 -11.69 -7.15
N TYR A 225 -5.51 -10.93 -8.21
CA TYR A 225 -4.73 -11.33 -9.36
C TYR A 225 -3.90 -10.13 -9.83
N ASP A 226 -2.64 -10.36 -10.18
CA ASP A 226 -1.74 -9.32 -10.71
C ASP A 226 -1.66 -8.05 -9.84
N GLY A 227 -1.62 -8.23 -8.52
CA GLY A 227 -1.57 -7.14 -7.54
C GLY A 227 -2.87 -6.35 -7.37
N ASP A 228 -3.99 -6.77 -7.99
CA ASP A 228 -5.32 -6.23 -7.75
C ASP A 228 -6.15 -7.14 -6.86
N LEU A 229 -6.77 -6.55 -5.84
CA LEU A 229 -7.81 -7.22 -5.06
C LEU A 229 -9.10 -7.30 -5.86
N LEU A 230 -9.70 -8.48 -5.87
CA LEU A 230 -10.94 -8.78 -6.59
C LEU A 230 -12.09 -9.08 -5.64
N PHE A 231 -11.80 -9.81 -4.55
CA PHE A 231 -12.78 -10.14 -3.53
C PHE A 231 -12.14 -10.18 -2.14
N ALA A 232 -12.96 -10.00 -1.12
CA ALA A 232 -12.58 -10.19 0.26
C ALA A 232 -13.72 -10.78 1.09
N GLY A 233 -13.38 -11.24 2.28
CA GLY A 233 -14.35 -11.76 3.23
C GLY A 233 -13.98 -11.44 4.66
N VAL A 234 -14.97 -11.11 5.48
CA VAL A 234 -14.88 -10.93 6.92
C VAL A 234 -15.65 -12.06 7.58
N ARG A 235 -14.94 -12.93 8.30
CA ARG A 235 -15.52 -13.99 9.11
C ARG A 235 -15.52 -13.55 10.56
N LEU A 236 -16.64 -13.70 11.26
CA LEU A 236 -16.73 -13.49 12.70
C LEU A 236 -17.08 -14.80 13.37
N GLN A 237 -16.50 -15.08 14.54
CA GLN A 237 -16.77 -16.34 15.24
C GLN A 237 -18.25 -16.46 15.66
N ARG A 238 -18.88 -15.34 16.04
CA ARG A 238 -20.27 -15.27 16.48
C ARG A 238 -20.86 -13.89 16.22
N ALA A 239 -22.15 -13.82 15.90
CA ALA A 239 -22.85 -12.57 15.62
C ALA A 239 -22.76 -11.57 16.79
N ALA A 240 -22.83 -12.06 18.04
CA ALA A 240 -22.77 -11.23 19.25
C ALA A 240 -21.49 -10.35 19.36
N LEU A 241 -20.42 -10.67 18.63
CA LEU A 241 -19.22 -9.83 18.57
C LEU A 241 -19.49 -8.48 17.90
N ILE A 242 -20.40 -8.43 16.92
CA ILE A 242 -20.72 -7.22 16.15
C ILE A 242 -21.23 -6.12 17.08
N THR A 243 -22.14 -6.45 17.99
CA THR A 243 -22.74 -5.50 18.94
C THR A 243 -22.02 -5.45 20.29
N SER A 244 -20.93 -6.19 20.46
CA SER A 244 -20.16 -6.19 21.71
C SER A 244 -19.40 -4.86 21.89
N PRO A 245 -18.96 -4.51 23.12
CA PRO A 245 -18.12 -3.33 23.33
C PRO A 245 -16.82 -3.34 22.52
N GLN A 246 -16.29 -4.52 22.16
CA GLN A 246 -15.10 -4.68 21.33
C GLN A 246 -15.41 -4.73 19.82
N GLY A 247 -16.68 -4.81 19.46
CA GLY A 247 -17.17 -4.94 18.08
C GLY A 247 -16.64 -3.86 17.15
N PRO A 248 -16.72 -2.56 17.51
CA PRO A 248 -16.18 -1.49 16.68
C PRO A 248 -14.70 -1.64 16.33
N THR A 249 -13.85 -1.95 17.33
CA THR A 249 -12.42 -2.17 17.11
C THR A 249 -12.17 -3.40 16.26
N LEU A 250 -12.87 -4.51 16.52
CA LEU A 250 -12.73 -5.74 15.75
C LEU A 250 -13.12 -5.53 14.28
N ILE A 251 -14.29 -4.94 14.02
CA ILE A 251 -14.78 -4.70 12.66
C ILE A 251 -13.86 -3.72 11.93
N THR A 252 -13.36 -2.68 12.60
CA THR A 252 -12.37 -1.75 12.01
C THR A 252 -11.09 -2.50 11.62
N HIS A 253 -10.58 -3.38 12.50
CA HIS A 253 -9.41 -4.21 12.23
C HIS A 253 -9.60 -5.11 11.01
N GLU A 254 -10.73 -5.84 10.96
CA GLU A 254 -11.03 -6.72 9.83
C GLU A 254 -11.26 -5.94 8.52
N LEU A 255 -11.95 -4.81 8.56
CA LEU A 255 -12.14 -3.97 7.37
C LEU A 255 -10.83 -3.35 6.88
N MET A 256 -9.88 -3.04 7.76
CA MET A 256 -8.54 -2.63 7.34
C MET A 256 -7.80 -3.78 6.63
N HIS A 257 -7.95 -5.03 7.09
CA HIS A 257 -7.46 -6.19 6.36
C HIS A 257 -8.14 -6.34 5.01
N VAL A 258 -9.45 -6.15 4.90
CA VAL A 258 -10.18 -6.13 3.62
C VAL A 258 -9.60 -5.11 2.64
N LEU A 259 -9.20 -3.93 3.12
CA LEU A 259 -8.62 -2.88 2.28
C LEU A 259 -7.20 -3.18 1.78
N GLY A 260 -6.56 -4.23 2.28
CA GLY A 260 -5.24 -4.66 1.82
C GLY A 260 -4.15 -4.59 2.88
N PHE A 261 -4.43 -4.13 4.09
CA PHE A 261 -3.38 -3.86 5.08
C PHE A 261 -3.11 -5.05 5.99
N GLY A 262 -1.85 -5.24 6.38
CA GLY A 262 -1.40 -6.25 7.34
C GLY A 262 -1.17 -5.68 8.74
N HIS A 263 -0.68 -6.51 9.65
CA HIS A 263 -0.36 -6.06 11.01
C HIS A 263 0.92 -5.23 11.07
N THR A 264 1.06 -4.44 12.13
CA THR A 264 2.26 -3.64 12.40
C THR A 264 2.62 -3.66 13.87
N CYS A 265 3.91 -3.52 14.16
CA CYS A 265 4.40 -3.14 15.49
C CYS A 265 5.19 -1.83 15.48
N SER A 266 5.24 -1.17 14.32
CA SER A 266 6.08 -0.01 14.09
C SER A 266 5.47 1.27 14.66
N TRP A 267 4.15 1.34 14.84
CA TRP A 267 3.42 2.49 15.41
C TRP A 267 2.15 2.03 16.11
N ARG A 268 1.52 2.95 16.85
CA ARG A 268 0.23 2.69 17.50
C ARG A 268 -0.88 2.58 16.45
N SER A 269 -1.55 1.43 16.39
CA SER A 269 -2.41 1.06 15.26
C SER A 269 -3.61 0.21 15.69
N VAL A 270 -4.72 0.30 14.95
CA VAL A 270 -5.80 -0.69 15.05
C VAL A 270 -5.37 -2.07 14.55
N LEU A 271 -4.34 -2.13 13.69
CA LEU A 271 -3.70 -3.33 13.16
C LEU A 271 -2.47 -3.75 13.98
N ALA A 272 -2.34 -3.31 15.22
CA ALA A 272 -1.25 -3.78 16.08
C ALA A 272 -1.33 -5.29 16.29
N GLU A 273 -0.22 -6.01 16.10
CA GLU A 273 -0.16 -7.46 16.39
C GLU A 273 -0.21 -7.68 17.90
N THR A 274 -1.41 -8.00 18.39
CA THR A 274 -1.69 -8.08 19.82
C THR A 274 -0.84 -9.11 20.57
N ALA A 275 -0.38 -10.18 19.91
CA ALA A 275 0.46 -11.19 20.55
C ALA A 275 1.91 -10.71 20.76
N HIS A 276 2.39 -9.73 19.99
CA HIS A 276 3.80 -9.31 19.98
C HIS A 276 4.01 -7.88 20.46
N CYS A 277 3.04 -6.99 20.22
CA CYS A 277 3.15 -5.57 20.52
C CYS A 277 1.84 -4.96 21.03
N ALA A 278 1.23 -5.61 22.04
CA ALA A 278 -0.03 -5.17 22.64
C ALA A 278 -0.04 -3.68 23.07
N ALA A 279 1.10 -3.13 23.50
CA ALA A 279 1.24 -1.71 23.87
C ALA A 279 1.00 -0.74 22.70
N GLN A 280 1.14 -1.19 21.46
CA GLN A 280 0.87 -0.41 20.25
C GLN A 280 -0.61 -0.46 19.83
N ARG A 281 -1.48 -1.17 20.57
CA ARG A 281 -2.87 -1.30 20.18
C ARG A 281 -3.62 0.03 20.28
N SER A 282 -4.39 0.33 19.24
CA SER A 282 -5.40 1.38 19.23
C SER A 282 -6.80 0.79 19.09
N PRO A 283 -7.81 1.30 19.82
CA PRO A 283 -9.21 0.88 19.61
C PRO A 283 -9.84 1.47 18.33
N THR A 284 -9.20 2.47 17.74
CA THR A 284 -9.66 3.21 16.55
C THR A 284 -8.52 3.43 15.57
N LEU A 285 -8.83 3.82 14.34
CA LEU A 285 -7.82 4.28 13.38
C LEU A 285 -6.99 5.42 13.97
N THR A 286 -5.68 5.38 13.74
CA THR A 286 -4.75 6.44 14.08
C THR A 286 -4.39 7.26 12.83
N PRO A 287 -3.79 8.46 12.99
CA PRO A 287 -3.27 9.22 11.86
C PRO A 287 -2.32 8.39 10.99
N GLU A 288 -1.46 7.57 11.60
CA GLU A 288 -0.55 6.66 10.89
C GLU A 288 -1.30 5.61 10.06
N ASP A 289 -2.33 4.97 10.62
CA ASP A 289 -3.14 3.99 9.88
C ASP A 289 -3.73 4.61 8.60
N VAL A 290 -4.28 5.82 8.72
CA VAL A 290 -4.89 6.55 7.60
C VAL A 290 -3.84 7.07 6.62
N ALA A 291 -2.74 7.65 7.10
CA ALA A 291 -1.70 8.23 6.25
C ALA A 291 -1.00 7.18 5.38
N TYR A 292 -0.60 6.05 5.96
CA TYR A 292 0.03 4.97 5.20
C TYR A 292 -0.98 4.35 4.20
N ALA A 293 -2.23 4.13 4.63
CA ALA A 293 -3.26 3.60 3.74
C ALA A 293 -3.61 4.52 2.56
N GLN A 294 -3.72 5.84 2.79
CA GLN A 294 -3.95 6.82 1.72
C GLN A 294 -2.75 6.94 0.78
N LEU A 295 -1.54 7.00 1.33
CA LEU A 295 -0.31 7.13 0.55
C LEU A 295 -0.16 5.97 -0.43
N VAL A 296 -0.28 4.72 0.01
CA VAL A 296 -0.08 3.57 -0.88
C VAL A 296 -1.16 3.49 -1.96
N ARG A 297 -2.41 3.85 -1.64
CA ARG A 297 -3.48 3.97 -2.63
C ARG A 297 -3.16 5.03 -3.69
N ARG A 298 -2.67 6.20 -3.26
CA ARG A 298 -2.24 7.25 -4.18
C ARG A 298 -1.06 6.83 -5.04
N VAL A 299 -0.07 6.14 -4.47
CA VAL A 299 1.06 5.60 -5.22
C VAL A 299 0.57 4.60 -6.27
N ARG A 300 -0.29 3.64 -5.90
CA ARG A 300 -0.88 2.66 -6.84
C ARG A 300 -1.67 3.34 -7.96
N LEU A 301 -2.49 4.34 -7.63
CA LEU A 301 -3.24 5.11 -8.61
C LEU A 301 -2.30 5.73 -9.64
N LEU A 302 -1.27 6.44 -9.19
CA LEU A 302 -0.28 7.08 -10.07
C LEU A 302 0.52 6.06 -10.88
N GLN A 303 0.86 4.91 -10.29
CA GLN A 303 1.51 3.82 -11.01
C GLN A 303 0.64 3.31 -12.17
N ARG A 304 -0.68 3.22 -11.99
CA ARG A 304 -1.59 2.82 -13.06
C ARG A 304 -1.80 3.94 -14.09
N GLU A 305 -2.11 5.15 -13.63
CA GLU A 305 -2.38 6.32 -14.48
C GLU A 305 -1.21 6.64 -15.42
N HIS A 306 0.02 6.55 -14.91
CA HIS A 306 1.23 6.88 -15.67
C HIS A 306 1.98 5.66 -16.19
N GLY A 307 1.48 4.44 -15.95
CA GLY A 307 2.22 3.21 -16.24
C GLY A 307 3.59 3.17 -15.55
N ALA A 308 3.68 3.71 -14.32
CA ALA A 308 4.92 3.78 -13.58
C ALA A 308 5.28 2.43 -12.94
N ARG A 309 6.40 1.88 -13.37
CA ARG A 309 6.90 0.57 -12.96
C ARG A 309 7.44 0.60 -11.51
N TRP A 310 7.91 1.78 -11.07
CA TRP A 310 8.61 1.95 -9.80
C TRP A 310 7.81 2.84 -8.84
N GLY A 311 7.80 2.48 -7.56
CA GLY A 311 7.08 3.21 -6.53
C GLY A 311 7.60 2.89 -5.13
N ILE A 312 6.69 2.53 -4.24
CA ILE A 312 6.98 2.25 -2.82
C ILE A 312 8.07 1.19 -2.57
N GLY A 313 8.22 0.18 -3.44
CA GLY A 313 9.30 -0.81 -3.36
C GLY A 313 10.68 -0.20 -3.67
N ALA A 314 10.75 0.69 -4.66
CA ALA A 314 11.98 1.43 -4.96
C ALA A 314 12.35 2.39 -3.83
N ALA A 315 11.35 3.03 -3.22
CA ALA A 315 11.54 3.87 -2.04
C ALA A 315 12.04 3.08 -0.82
N LEU A 316 11.54 1.86 -0.60
CA LEU A 316 12.05 0.95 0.43
C LEU A 316 13.52 0.60 0.19
N ALA A 317 13.88 0.26 -1.04
CA ALA A 317 15.26 -0.08 -1.39
C ALA A 317 16.20 1.11 -1.14
N GLY A 318 15.81 2.31 -1.56
CA GLY A 318 16.63 3.51 -1.34
C GLY A 318 16.70 3.93 0.14
N GLU A 319 15.62 3.81 0.91
CA GLU A 319 15.65 4.06 2.35
C GLU A 319 16.63 3.10 3.05
N ARG A 320 16.61 1.81 2.69
CA ARG A 320 17.57 0.82 3.24
C ARG A 320 19.01 1.16 2.89
N GLU A 321 19.29 1.58 1.65
CA GLU A 321 20.62 2.01 1.25
C GLU A 321 21.11 3.19 2.13
N VAL A 322 20.24 4.16 2.41
CA VAL A 322 20.54 5.28 3.33
C VAL A 322 20.85 4.76 4.74
N LEU A 323 19.99 3.90 5.28
CA LEU A 323 20.07 3.44 6.67
C LEU A 323 21.28 2.54 6.92
N LEU A 324 21.66 1.71 5.96
CA LEU A 324 22.78 0.79 6.07
C LEU A 324 24.14 1.46 5.84
N GLY A 325 24.16 2.73 5.44
CA GLY A 325 25.40 3.47 5.17
C GLY A 325 26.25 2.81 4.07
N LEU A 326 25.61 2.07 3.16
CA LEU A 326 26.32 1.40 2.08
C LEU A 326 27.06 2.47 1.25
N PRO A 327 28.32 2.19 0.84
CA PRO A 327 29.09 3.13 0.05
C PRO A 327 28.29 3.48 -1.20
N ARG A 328 28.11 4.79 -1.38
CA ARG A 328 27.44 5.37 -2.54
C ARG A 328 28.47 5.73 -3.58
#